data_AF-A0A914M7B1-F1
#
_entry.id   AF-A0A914M7B1-F1
#
_cell.length_a   1.000
_cell.length_b   1.000
_cell.length_c   1.000
_cell.angle_alpha   90.00
_cell.angle_beta   90.00
_cell.angle_gamma   90.00
#
_symmetry.space_group_name_H-M   'P 1'
#
loop_
_entity.id
_entity.type
_entity.pdbx_description
1 polymer ?
#
loop_
_entity_poly.entity_id
_entity_poly.type
_entity_poly.pdbx_seq_one_letter_code
_entity_poly.pdbx_strand_id
1 'polypeptide(L)'
;MSSKLFLYSQRIPLYLGNKNICLCSSNQKGHSHWDNIAKTKTTKDQEKAKRINAYSKRIFNAAKEGCDPNLNKKLAKVMEEYKKESLPMETFNKLLDRHKAEAEAKKQKGE
;
A
#
# COMPACT_ATOMS: atom_id res chain seq x y z
N MET A 1 -69.01 40.24 -11.86
CA MET A 1 -68.45 41.59 -11.62
C MET A 1 -66.96 41.45 -11.43
N SER A 2 -66.21 41.90 -12.43
CA SER A 2 -64.74 41.94 -12.46
C SER A 2 -64.19 42.90 -11.43
N SER A 3 -63.11 42.52 -10.76
CA SER A 3 -62.06 43.39 -10.18
C SER A 3 -61.15 42.50 -9.34
N LYS A 4 -59.83 42.48 -9.45
CA LYS A 4 -58.83 43.27 -10.17
C LYS A 4 -57.66 42.33 -10.47
N LEU A 5 -57.17 42.36 -11.70
CA LEU A 5 -55.77 42.12 -11.98
C LEU A 5 -54.95 43.13 -11.17
N PHE A 6 -54.01 42.67 -10.35
CA PHE A 6 -52.83 43.47 -10.06
C PHE A 6 -51.65 42.53 -9.87
N LEU A 7 -50.88 42.41 -10.94
CA LEU A 7 -49.56 41.80 -10.98
C LEU A 7 -48.68 42.55 -9.97
N TYR A 8 -48.45 41.97 -8.80
CA TYR A 8 -47.35 42.42 -7.95
C TYR A 8 -46.15 41.51 -8.19
N SER A 9 -45.44 41.89 -9.25
CA SER A 9 -44.04 41.56 -9.47
C SER A 9 -43.23 42.03 -8.25
N GLN A 10 -43.05 41.14 -7.26
CA GLN A 10 -41.98 41.30 -6.29
C GLN A 10 -40.72 40.70 -6.87
N ARG A 11 -40.07 41.55 -7.66
CA ARG A 11 -38.64 41.59 -7.97
C ARG A 11 -37.85 41.18 -6.72
N ILE A 12 -37.41 39.94 -6.63
CA ILE A 12 -36.46 39.50 -5.60
C ILE A 12 -35.14 40.23 -5.91
N PRO A 13 -34.69 41.18 -5.08
CA PRO A 13 -33.40 41.81 -5.31
C PRO A 13 -32.31 40.75 -5.12
N LEU A 14 -31.54 40.50 -6.18
CA LEU A 14 -30.27 39.80 -6.10
C LEU A 14 -29.33 40.64 -5.23
N TYR A 15 -29.31 40.37 -3.92
CA TYR A 15 -28.28 40.93 -3.04
C TYR A 15 -27.00 40.10 -3.22
N LEU A 16 -26.28 40.42 -4.29
CA LEU A 16 -24.85 40.16 -4.37
C LEU A 16 -24.18 41.00 -3.27
N GLY A 17 -23.56 40.30 -2.31
CA GLY A 17 -22.57 40.92 -1.43
C GLY A 17 -22.94 40.84 0.05
N ASN A 18 -22.47 39.77 0.70
CA ASN A 18 -21.39 39.99 1.67
C ASN A 18 -20.59 38.70 1.84
N LYS A 19 -19.49 38.59 1.09
CA LYS A 19 -18.49 37.54 1.28
C LYS A 19 -17.64 37.88 2.50
N ASN A 20 -18.23 37.84 3.70
CA ASN A 20 -17.44 37.66 4.92
C ASN A 20 -17.06 36.19 5.04
N ILE A 21 -16.39 35.68 4.00
CA ILE A 21 -15.62 34.46 4.08
C ILE A 21 -14.41 34.88 4.90
N CYS A 22 -14.49 34.63 6.21
CA CYS A 22 -13.34 34.69 7.08
C CYS A 22 -12.35 33.62 6.57
N LEU A 23 -11.43 34.01 5.68
CA LEU A 23 -10.20 33.28 5.45
C LEU A 23 -9.28 33.47 6.67
N CYS A 24 -9.74 33.04 7.85
CA CYS A 24 -8.80 32.45 8.77
C CYS A 24 -8.37 31.14 8.12
N SER A 25 -7.34 31.22 7.26
CA SER A 25 -6.55 30.05 6.87
C SER A 25 -5.82 29.58 8.11
N SER A 26 -6.57 29.04 9.06
CA SER A 26 -6.03 28.31 10.19
C SER A 26 -5.28 27.16 9.55
N ASN A 27 -3.94 27.20 9.60
CA ASN A 27 -3.06 26.09 9.30
C ASN A 27 -3.71 24.81 9.85
N GLN A 28 -4.39 24.06 8.99
CA GLN A 28 -5.14 22.86 9.35
C GLN A 28 -4.12 21.75 9.62
N LYS A 29 -3.38 21.89 10.73
CA LYS A 29 -2.44 20.88 11.23
C LYS A 29 -3.18 19.61 11.64
N GLY A 30 -4.51 19.65 11.84
CA GLY A 30 -5.34 18.46 12.10
C GLY A 30 -5.66 17.64 10.84
N HIS A 31 -6.10 18.29 9.75
CA HIS A 31 -6.52 17.58 8.53
C HIS A 31 -5.34 17.03 7.71
N SER A 32 -4.17 17.66 7.79
CA SER A 32 -2.98 17.24 7.04
C SER A 32 -2.10 16.25 7.82
N HIS A 33 -2.23 16.15 9.14
CA HIS A 33 -1.33 15.33 9.96
C HIS A 33 -1.56 13.83 9.74
N TRP A 34 -2.81 13.36 9.80
CA TRP A 34 -3.13 11.96 9.52
C TRP A 34 -2.79 11.58 8.07
N ASP A 35 -3.08 12.47 7.13
CA ASP A 35 -2.75 12.27 5.72
C ASP A 35 -1.23 12.15 5.50
N ASN A 36 -0.43 13.01 6.14
CA ASN A 36 1.03 12.94 6.08
C ASN A 36 1.61 11.68 6.75
N ILE A 37 1.07 11.28 7.91
CA ILE A 37 1.46 10.03 8.59
C ILE A 37 1.13 8.84 7.68
N ALA A 38 -0.08 8.80 7.11
CA ALA A 38 -0.51 7.74 6.23
C ALA A 38 0.37 7.64 4.99
N LYS A 39 0.66 8.77 4.32
CA LYS A 39 1.57 8.83 3.18
C LYS A 39 2.97 8.33 3.52
N THR A 40 3.55 8.84 4.59
CA THR A 40 4.92 8.48 5.01
C THR A 40 5.02 7.00 5.35
N LYS A 41 4.03 6.47 6.08
CA LYS A 41 3.97 5.06 6.43
C LYS A 41 3.81 4.19 5.18
N THR A 42 2.87 4.54 4.31
CA THR A 42 2.60 3.81 3.07
C THR A 42 3.83 3.76 2.17
N THR A 43 4.55 4.87 1.99
CA THR A 43 5.79 4.89 1.20
C THR A 43 6.83 3.94 1.80
N LYS A 44 7.06 4.00 3.11
CA LYS A 44 8.02 3.12 3.80
C LYS A 44 7.62 1.64 3.72
N ASP A 45 6.34 1.34 3.90
CA ASP A 45 5.80 -0.01 3.80
C ASP A 45 5.93 -0.54 2.36
N GLN A 46 5.68 0.30 1.35
CA GLN A 46 5.90 -0.05 -0.05
C GLN A 46 7.37 -0.33 -0.37
N GLU A 47 8.30 0.46 0.14
CA GLU A 47 9.75 0.22 -0.02
C GLU A 47 10.18 -1.10 0.63
N LYS A 48 9.66 -1.39 1.82
CA LYS A 48 9.89 -2.67 2.51
C LYS A 48 9.31 -3.84 1.70
N ALA A 49 8.08 -3.72 1.19
CA ALA A 49 7.45 -4.75 0.36
C ALA A 49 8.22 -4.99 -0.95
N LYS A 50 8.71 -3.92 -1.61
CA LYS A 50 9.55 -4.03 -2.81
C LYS A 50 10.82 -4.82 -2.55
N ARG A 51 11.51 -4.57 -1.43
CA ARG A 51 12.69 -5.34 -1.02
C ARG A 51 12.33 -6.82 -0.81
N ILE A 52 11.32 -7.11 0.01
CA ILE A 52 10.87 -8.49 0.26
C ILE A 52 10.52 -9.21 -1.06
N ASN A 53 9.83 -8.55 -1.99
CA ASN A 53 9.49 -9.12 -3.29
C ASN A 53 10.72 -9.40 -4.16
N ALA A 54 11.72 -8.52 -4.14
CA ALA A 54 12.98 -8.75 -4.84
C ALA A 54 13.70 -10.00 -4.30
N TYR A 55 13.77 -10.16 -2.98
CA TYR A 55 14.36 -11.35 -2.35
C TYR A 55 13.52 -12.60 -2.57
N SER A 56 12.19 -12.50 -2.57
CA SER A 56 11.30 -13.62 -2.86
C SER A 56 11.66 -14.28 -4.20
N LYS A 57 11.84 -13.47 -5.25
CA LYS A 57 12.25 -13.97 -6.57
C LYS A 57 13.63 -14.66 -6.54
N ARG A 58 14.58 -14.11 -5.79
CA ARG A 58 15.93 -14.70 -5.62
C ARG A 58 15.85 -16.04 -4.89
N ILE A 59 15.05 -16.12 -3.83
CA ILE A 59 14.80 -17.35 -3.06
C ILE A 59 14.18 -18.41 -3.97
N PHE A 60 13.15 -18.07 -4.76
CA PHE A 60 12.57 -19.00 -5.73
C PHE A 60 13.59 -19.54 -6.73
N ASN A 61 14.43 -18.67 -7.29
CA ASN A 61 15.45 -19.11 -8.24
C ASN A 61 16.51 -20.00 -7.58
N ALA A 62 16.94 -19.69 -6.36
CA ALA A 62 17.88 -20.54 -5.62
C ALA A 62 17.24 -21.87 -5.21
N ALA A 63 15.99 -21.86 -4.75
CA ALA A 63 15.29 -23.04 -4.24
C ALA A 63 14.98 -24.08 -5.32
N LYS A 64 14.95 -23.70 -6.61
CA LYS A 64 14.85 -24.65 -7.73
C LYS A 64 15.99 -25.66 -7.79
N GLU A 65 17.20 -25.26 -7.41
CA GLU A 65 18.40 -26.12 -7.44
C GLU A 65 18.51 -26.99 -6.17
N GLY A 66 17.81 -26.62 -5.10
CA GLY A 66 17.81 -27.32 -3.83
C GLY A 66 17.36 -26.42 -2.68
N CYS A 67 16.60 -26.97 -1.74
CA CYS A 67 15.97 -26.21 -0.67
C CYS A 67 16.79 -26.18 0.64
N ASP A 68 17.90 -26.91 0.69
CA ASP A 68 18.74 -27.01 1.88
C ASP A 68 19.88 -25.98 1.87
N PRO A 69 20.00 -25.13 2.90
CA PRO A 69 21.01 -24.07 2.93
C PRO A 69 22.45 -24.59 3.02
N ASN A 70 22.68 -25.78 3.58
CA ASN A 70 24.02 -26.39 3.63
C ASN A 70 24.47 -26.95 2.28
N LEU A 71 23.52 -27.43 1.46
CA LEU A 71 23.81 -28.02 0.16
C LEU A 71 23.86 -26.94 -0.94
N ASN A 72 23.09 -25.87 -0.79
CA ASN A 72 22.97 -24.81 -1.78
C ASN A 72 23.66 -23.50 -1.34
N LYS A 73 24.88 -23.28 -1.86
CA LYS A 73 25.66 -22.05 -1.62
C LYS A 73 24.93 -20.77 -2.06
N LYS A 74 24.11 -20.83 -3.11
CA LYS A 74 23.33 -19.65 -3.56
C LYS A 74 22.25 -19.30 -2.54
N LEU A 75 21.57 -20.30 -1.98
CA LEU A 75 20.56 -20.09 -0.94
C LEU A 75 21.19 -19.54 0.35
N ALA A 76 22.35 -20.07 0.76
CA ALA A 76 23.09 -19.56 1.91
C ALA A 76 23.47 -18.08 1.74
N LYS A 77 24.02 -17.71 0.58
CA LYS A 77 24.35 -16.31 0.28
C LYS A 77 23.12 -15.40 0.35
N VAL A 78 21.98 -15.83 -0.21
CA VAL A 78 20.73 -15.06 -0.15
C VAL A 78 20.23 -14.94 1.29
N MET A 79 20.38 -15.97 2.12
CA MET A 79 20.02 -15.91 3.55
C MET A 79 20.87 -14.88 4.31
N GLU A 80 22.19 -14.85 4.08
CA GLU A 80 23.09 -13.87 4.69
C GLU A 80 22.76 -12.44 4.25
N GLU A 81 22.55 -12.22 2.95
CA GLU A 81 22.14 -10.92 2.40
C GLU A 81 20.79 -10.47 2.98
N TYR A 82 19.82 -11.38 3.07
CA TYR A 82 18.48 -11.09 3.61
C TYR A 82 18.54 -10.70 5.09
N LYS A 83 19.38 -11.39 5.87
CA LYS A 83 19.61 -11.06 7.29
C LYS A 83 20.29 -9.70 7.44
N LYS A 84 21.24 -9.36 6.57
CA LYS A 84 21.94 -8.06 6.56
C LYS A 84 20.99 -6.89 6.34
N GLU A 85 19.94 -7.08 5.55
CA GLU A 85 18.90 -6.06 5.33
C GLU A 85 17.88 -5.93 6.47
N SER A 86 18.03 -6.68 7.56
CA SER A 86 17.12 -6.65 8.72
C SER A 86 15.65 -6.92 8.35
N LEU A 87 15.43 -7.76 7.32
CA LEU A 87 14.11 -8.20 6.91
C LEU A 87 13.58 -9.32 7.84
N PRO A 88 12.25 -9.48 7.97
CA PRO A 88 11.66 -10.48 8.84
C PRO A 88 12.00 -11.91 8.38
N MET A 89 12.68 -12.68 9.24
CA MET A 89 13.06 -14.08 8.94
C MET A 89 11.85 -15.02 8.79
N GLU A 90 10.74 -14.71 9.46
CA GLU A 90 9.49 -15.45 9.30
C GLU A 90 9.05 -15.52 7.83
N THR A 91 9.17 -14.41 7.09
CA THR A 91 8.81 -14.37 5.67
C THR A 91 9.73 -15.25 4.84
N PHE A 92 11.02 -15.29 5.15
CA PHE A 92 11.98 -16.16 4.47
C PHE A 92 11.62 -17.64 4.67
N ASN A 93 11.33 -18.04 5.90
CA ASN A 93 10.94 -19.41 6.23
C ASN A 93 9.62 -19.81 5.55
N LYS A 94 8.62 -18.91 5.55
CA LYS A 94 7.33 -19.12 4.85
C LYS A 94 7.51 -19.32 3.35
N LEU A 95 8.43 -18.60 2.71
CA LEU A 95 8.71 -18.75 1.28
C LEU A 95 9.35 -20.10 0.97
N LEU A 96 10.28 -20.56 1.82
CA LEU A 96 10.89 -21.88 1.68
C LEU A 96 9.89 -23.01 1.89
N ASP A 97 9.08 -22.92 2.95
CA ASP A 97 8.02 -23.89 3.24
C ASP A 97 7.04 -24.02 2.08
N ARG A 98 6.56 -22.88 1.56
CA ARG A 98 5.69 -22.85 0.38
C ARG A 98 6.34 -23.55 -0.83
N HIS A 99 7.62 -23.27 -1.08
CA HIS A 99 8.33 -23.89 -2.20
C HIS A 99 8.49 -25.41 -2.02
N LYS A 100 8.73 -25.90 -0.79
CA LYS A 100 8.78 -27.33 -0.48
C LYS A 100 7.42 -28.00 -0.76
N ALA A 101 6.35 -27.40 -0.25
CA ALA A 101 4.99 -27.90 -0.49
C ALA A 101 4.63 -27.91 -1.99
N GLU A 102 5.01 -26.86 -2.74
CA GLU A 102 4.80 -26.81 -4.19
C GLU A 102 5.63 -27.87 -4.95
N ALA A 103 6.84 -28.17 -4.49
CA ALA A 103 7.68 -29.22 -5.06
C ALA A 103 7.10 -30.63 -4.80
N GLU A 104 6.53 -30.87 -3.62
CA GLU A 104 5.85 -32.12 -3.27
C GLU A 104 4.54 -32.30 -4.06
N ALA A 105 3.74 -31.25 -4.20
CA ALA A 105 2.50 -31.27 -4.97
C ALA A 105 2.73 -31.56 -6.46
N LYS A 106 3.87 -31.15 -7.03
CA LYS A 106 4.24 -31.48 -8.42
C LYS A 106 4.58 -32.95 -8.61
N LYS A 107 5.15 -33.62 -7.60
CA LYS A 107 5.45 -35.06 -7.67
C LYS A 107 4.18 -35.90 -7.77
N GLN A 108 3.11 -35.48 -7.10
CA GLN A 108 1.82 -36.19 -7.08
C GLN A 108 0.97 -36.02 -8.36
N LYS A 109 1.30 -35.05 -9.23
CA LYS A 109 0.55 -34.75 -10.46
C LYS A 109 1.22 -35.26 -11.74
N GLY A 110 2.42 -35.83 -11.62
CA GLY A 110 3.24 -36.31 -12.73
C GLY A 110 3.23 -37.83 -12.89
N GLU A 111 2.31 -38.52 -12.21
CA GLU A 111 2.09 -39.97 -12.31
C GLU A 111 0.72 -40.23 -12.96
#